data_AF-A0A6J8EGA4-F1
#
_entry.id   AF-A0A6J8EGA4-F1
#
_cell.length_a   1.000
_cell.length_b   1.000
_cell.length_c   1.000
_cell.angle_alpha   90.00
_cell.angle_beta   90.00
_cell.angle_gamma   90.00
#
_symmetry.space_group_name_H-M   'P 1'
#
loop_
_entity.id
_entity.type
_entity.pdbx_description
1 polymer ?
#
loop_
_entity_poly.entity_id
_entity_poly.type
_entity_poly.pdbx_seq_one_letter_code
_entity_poly.pdbx_strand_id
1 'polypeptide(L)'
;MHLKRIKGIFGTKVTFTETTPFRSKKELFLANNENKQNFIEMLSRNMHSNGIETKHASSDADVLIAKTAVESVISHQTILLGSLVEGVINAGEKIITFLLIEGLDVLRYKKFANRVLTCKEVIQIHILLPTTETASYHSLRTYFQVQTWIGGEEIDPCDFGWLIVNGRLMPIKTKKQPAPQRLLSIIRCNCKTNCDTRRCTCKKHGLECNISCGECRGQSFMNSMHGDINLEAGELMFDSS
;
A
#
# COMPACT_ATOMS: atom_id res chain seq x y z
N MET A 1 -19.76 -8.71 15.46
CA MET A 1 -21.19 -8.97 15.15
C MET A 1 -21.99 -7.69 15.39
N HIS A 2 -22.27 -6.91 14.34
CA HIS A 2 -23.12 -5.73 14.47
C HIS A 2 -24.58 -6.15 14.19
N LEU A 3 -25.29 -6.57 15.23
CA LEU A 3 -26.70 -6.90 15.14
C LEU A 3 -27.51 -5.61 14.95
N LYS A 4 -27.89 -5.30 13.70
CA LYS A 4 -28.89 -4.27 13.43
C LYS A 4 -30.21 -4.70 14.07
N ARG A 5 -30.70 -3.87 14.98
CA ARG A 5 -31.96 -4.02 15.71
C ARG A 5 -33.12 -4.01 14.70
N ILE A 6 -33.70 -5.17 14.37
CA ILE A 6 -34.89 -5.27 13.52
C ILE A 6 -36.09 -4.89 14.40
N LYS A 7 -36.61 -3.66 14.24
CA LYS A 7 -38.00 -3.38 14.62
C LYS A 7 -38.87 -4.32 13.77
N GLY A 8 -39.76 -5.09 14.40
CA GLY A 8 -40.60 -6.13 13.78
C GLY A 8 -41.56 -5.60 12.72
N ILE A 9 -41.03 -5.20 11.57
CA ILE A 9 -41.75 -4.86 10.36
C ILE A 9 -41.92 -6.18 9.59
N PHE A 10 -43.14 -6.74 9.61
CA PHE A 10 -43.46 -7.94 8.85
C PHE A 10 -43.93 -7.53 7.45
N GLY A 11 -43.17 -7.90 6.43
CA GLY A 11 -43.51 -7.66 5.03
C GLY A 11 -44.35 -8.79 4.44
N THR A 12 -45.47 -8.46 3.80
CA THR A 12 -46.29 -9.43 3.05
C THR A 12 -45.55 -9.87 1.78
N LYS A 13 -45.65 -11.15 1.43
CA LYS A 13 -45.18 -11.65 0.13
C LYS A 13 -45.99 -10.99 -0.99
N VAL A 14 -45.32 -10.51 -2.02
CA VAL A 14 -45.96 -9.87 -3.18
C VAL A 14 -45.45 -10.54 -4.45
N THR A 15 -46.35 -10.83 -5.38
CA THR A 15 -46.01 -11.27 -6.74
C THR A 15 -45.91 -10.04 -7.64
N PHE A 16 -44.81 -9.90 -8.37
CA PHE A 16 -44.54 -8.74 -9.23
C PHE A 16 -43.69 -9.12 -10.45
N THR A 17 -43.69 -8.24 -11.44
CA THR A 17 -42.94 -8.30 -12.69
C THR A 17 -42.26 -6.95 -12.97
N GLU A 18 -41.44 -6.89 -14.02
CA GLU A 18 -40.74 -5.67 -14.46
C GLU A 18 -41.67 -4.49 -14.74
N THR A 19 -42.92 -4.78 -15.13
CA THR A 19 -43.94 -3.77 -15.45
C THR A 19 -44.89 -3.47 -14.29
N THR A 20 -44.73 -4.16 -13.15
CA THR A 20 -45.63 -3.98 -12.00
C THR A 20 -45.35 -2.64 -11.31
N PRO A 21 -46.33 -1.71 -11.24
CA PRO A 21 -46.12 -0.43 -10.58
C PRO A 21 -45.93 -0.62 -9.07
N PHE A 22 -44.86 -0.05 -8.52
CA PHE A 22 -44.55 -0.17 -7.10
C PHE A 22 -45.45 0.75 -6.26
N ARG A 23 -46.40 0.16 -5.52
CA ARG A 23 -47.42 0.89 -4.74
C ARG A 23 -47.27 0.76 -3.21
N SER A 24 -46.23 0.07 -2.75
CA SER A 24 -46.01 -0.21 -1.31
C SER A 24 -44.86 0.61 -0.74
N LYS A 25 -44.64 0.56 0.58
CA LYS A 25 -43.44 1.17 1.18
C LYS A 25 -42.23 0.25 0.94
N LYS A 26 -41.12 0.81 0.45
CA LYS A 26 -39.84 0.10 0.21
C LYS A 26 -39.42 -0.77 1.41
N GLU A 27 -39.51 -0.22 2.61
CA GLU A 27 -39.10 -0.89 3.85
C GLU A 27 -39.94 -2.14 4.15
N LEU A 28 -41.25 -2.10 3.88
CA LEU A 28 -42.15 -3.25 4.07
C LEU A 28 -41.88 -4.34 3.03
N PHE A 29 -41.71 -3.93 1.77
CA PHE A 29 -41.40 -4.85 0.68
C PHE A 29 -40.07 -5.58 0.91
N LEU A 30 -39.02 -4.81 1.25
CA LEU A 30 -37.69 -5.31 1.56
C LEU A 30 -37.57 -5.91 2.97
N ALA A 31 -38.63 -5.97 3.78
CA ALA A 31 -38.60 -6.73 5.02
C ALA A 31 -38.78 -8.25 4.78
N ASN A 32 -39.44 -8.62 3.68
CA ASN A 32 -39.68 -10.00 3.30
C ASN A 32 -38.52 -10.56 2.46
N ASN A 33 -37.93 -11.68 2.90
CA ASN A 33 -36.77 -12.28 2.22
C ASN A 33 -37.09 -12.86 0.84
N GLU A 34 -38.30 -13.42 0.63
CA GLU A 34 -38.71 -13.91 -0.69
C GLU A 34 -38.88 -12.75 -1.67
N ASN A 35 -39.45 -11.63 -1.24
CA ASN A 35 -39.55 -10.42 -2.08
C ASN A 35 -38.16 -9.90 -2.48
N LYS A 36 -37.19 -9.88 -1.54
CA LYS A 36 -35.80 -9.50 -1.86
C LYS A 36 -35.22 -10.42 -2.93
N GLN A 37 -35.34 -11.72 -2.73
CA GLN A 37 -34.76 -12.71 -3.62
C GLN A 37 -35.38 -12.65 -5.02
N ASN A 38 -36.72 -12.64 -5.10
CA ASN A 38 -37.44 -12.49 -6.37
C ASN A 38 -37.07 -11.18 -7.09
N PHE A 39 -36.83 -10.11 -6.33
CA PHE A 39 -36.44 -8.82 -6.90
C PHE A 39 -35.02 -8.86 -7.45
N ILE A 40 -34.09 -9.48 -6.72
CA ILE A 40 -32.70 -9.71 -7.16
C ILE A 40 -32.68 -10.58 -8.43
N GLU A 41 -33.49 -11.65 -8.48
CA GLU A 41 -33.59 -12.52 -9.65
C GLU A 41 -34.20 -11.82 -10.87
N MET A 42 -35.23 -11.00 -10.66
CA MET A 42 -35.79 -10.16 -11.72
C MET A 42 -34.76 -9.16 -12.25
N LEU A 43 -34.06 -8.45 -11.36
CA LEU A 43 -33.03 -7.49 -11.74
C LEU A 43 -31.87 -8.18 -12.48
N SER A 44 -31.45 -9.34 -11.99
CA SER A 44 -30.44 -10.20 -12.62
C SER A 44 -30.83 -10.55 -14.05
N ARG A 45 -32.05 -11.03 -14.28
CA ARG A 45 -32.52 -11.36 -15.63
C ARG A 45 -32.53 -10.15 -16.55
N ASN A 46 -32.98 -8.99 -16.05
CA ASN A 46 -32.96 -7.75 -16.83
C ASN A 46 -31.54 -7.26 -17.12
N MET A 47 -30.58 -7.43 -16.21
CA MET A 47 -29.18 -7.11 -16.48
C MET A 47 -28.60 -8.03 -17.56
N HIS A 48 -28.85 -9.33 -17.48
CA HIS A 48 -28.40 -10.29 -18.48
C HIS A 48 -29.00 -10.03 -19.88
N SER A 49 -30.29 -9.63 -19.96
CA SER A 49 -30.91 -9.26 -21.24
C SER A 49 -30.29 -8.01 -21.87
N ASN A 50 -29.65 -7.16 -21.06
CA ASN A 50 -28.88 -5.99 -21.50
C ASN A 50 -27.37 -6.30 -21.64
N GLY A 51 -26.97 -7.57 -21.64
CA GLY A 51 -25.58 -8.00 -21.82
C GLY A 51 -24.68 -7.79 -20.60
N ILE A 52 -25.27 -7.56 -19.42
CA ILE A 52 -24.55 -7.39 -18.16
C ILE A 52 -24.58 -8.70 -17.38
N GLU A 53 -23.42 -9.32 -17.17
CA GLU A 53 -23.28 -10.49 -16.31
C GLU A 53 -23.52 -10.11 -14.84
N THR A 54 -24.24 -10.95 -14.08
CA THR A 54 -24.43 -10.73 -12.64
C THR A 54 -23.99 -11.94 -11.83
N LYS A 55 -23.38 -11.68 -10.67
CA LYS A 55 -22.96 -12.70 -9.69
C LYS A 55 -23.68 -12.46 -8.37
N HIS A 56 -24.20 -13.53 -7.78
CA HIS A 56 -25.03 -13.47 -6.56
C HIS A 56 -24.21 -13.98 -5.37
N ALA A 57 -24.04 -13.15 -4.36
CA ALA A 57 -23.35 -13.54 -3.12
C ALA A 57 -24.31 -14.32 -2.20
N SER A 58 -23.81 -15.40 -1.59
CA SER A 58 -24.55 -16.15 -0.57
C SER A 58 -24.70 -15.40 0.76
N SER A 59 -23.89 -14.36 0.98
CA SER A 59 -23.89 -13.52 2.17
C SER A 59 -23.43 -12.10 1.81
N ASP A 60 -22.43 -11.56 2.48
CA ASP A 60 -21.83 -10.26 2.15
C ASP A 60 -21.23 -10.26 0.74
N ALA A 61 -21.55 -9.22 -0.05
CA ALA A 61 -21.07 -9.06 -1.41
C ALA A 61 -19.63 -8.56 -1.47
N ASP A 62 -19.11 -7.96 -0.39
CA ASP A 62 -17.77 -7.37 -0.34
C ASP A 62 -16.69 -8.37 -0.77
N VAL A 63 -16.76 -9.61 -0.27
CA VAL A 63 -15.80 -10.66 -0.59
C VAL A 63 -15.92 -11.11 -2.05
N LEU A 64 -17.15 -11.25 -2.57
CA LEU A 64 -17.38 -11.69 -3.94
C LEU A 64 -16.92 -10.62 -4.95
N ILE A 65 -17.15 -9.35 -4.63
CA ILE A 65 -16.68 -8.20 -5.39
C ILE A 65 -15.15 -8.19 -5.42
N ALA A 66 -14.50 -8.30 -4.26
CA ALA A 66 -13.04 -8.29 -4.17
C ALA A 66 -12.39 -9.45 -4.94
N LYS A 67 -12.91 -10.68 -4.77
CA LYS A 67 -12.42 -11.85 -5.52
C LYS A 67 -12.59 -11.69 -7.02
N THR A 68 -13.78 -11.25 -7.46
CA THR A 68 -14.05 -11.05 -8.89
C THR A 68 -13.12 -10.00 -9.50
N ALA A 69 -12.81 -8.91 -8.78
CA ALA A 69 -11.88 -7.90 -9.26
C ALA A 69 -10.45 -8.43 -9.41
N VAL A 70 -9.97 -9.22 -8.43
CA VAL A 70 -8.63 -9.83 -8.45
C VAL A 70 -8.50 -10.90 -9.54
N GLU A 71 -9.54 -11.69 -9.79
CA GLU A 71 -9.53 -12.66 -10.89
C GLU A 71 -9.60 -11.97 -12.26
N SER A 72 -10.40 -10.90 -12.37
CA SER A 72 -10.59 -10.17 -13.63
C SER A 72 -9.33 -9.44 -14.07
N VAL A 73 -8.55 -8.86 -13.15
CA VAL A 73 -7.33 -8.09 -13.48
C VAL A 73 -6.23 -8.93 -14.12
N ILE A 74 -6.26 -10.25 -13.93
CA ILE A 74 -5.30 -11.19 -14.55
C ILE A 74 -5.46 -11.20 -16.09
N SER A 75 -6.68 -10.98 -16.58
CA SER A 75 -7.03 -11.19 -17.99
C SER A 75 -7.52 -9.92 -18.70
N HIS A 76 -8.08 -8.97 -17.95
CA HIS A 76 -8.74 -7.79 -18.49
C HIS A 76 -8.46 -6.57 -17.61
N GLN A 77 -8.51 -5.37 -18.19
CA GLN A 77 -8.53 -4.15 -17.40
C GLN A 77 -9.84 -4.05 -16.63
N THR A 78 -9.77 -4.02 -15.29
CA THR A 78 -10.95 -4.05 -14.42
C THR A 78 -11.15 -2.73 -13.68
N ILE A 79 -12.38 -2.21 -13.65
CA ILE A 79 -12.79 -1.02 -12.88
C ILE A 79 -13.90 -1.44 -11.92
N LEU A 80 -13.78 -1.04 -10.65
CA LEU A 80 -14.76 -1.32 -9.59
C LEU A 80 -15.56 -0.04 -9.30
N LEU A 81 -16.86 -0.19 -9.01
CA LEU A 81 -17.80 0.93 -8.80
C LEU A 81 -18.64 0.62 -7.53
N GLY A 82 -18.56 1.43 -6.47
CA GLY A 82 -19.32 1.18 -5.23
C GLY A 82 -19.31 2.32 -4.21
N SER A 83 -20.42 2.53 -3.46
CA SER A 83 -20.65 3.75 -2.68
C SER A 83 -20.26 3.75 -1.18
N LEU A 84 -19.67 4.87 -0.74
CA LEU A 84 -19.37 5.34 0.64
C LEU A 84 -18.36 4.59 1.54
N VAL A 85 -17.95 3.35 1.24
CA VAL A 85 -16.58 2.85 1.55
C VAL A 85 -15.55 3.40 0.52
N GLU A 86 -16.10 4.15 -0.42
CA GLU A 86 -15.51 4.77 -1.59
C GLU A 86 -14.35 5.72 -1.30
N GLY A 87 -14.17 6.26 -0.10
CA GLY A 87 -12.94 7.02 0.21
C GLY A 87 -11.69 6.13 0.26
N VAL A 88 -11.80 5.00 0.96
CA VAL A 88 -10.73 4.02 1.12
C VAL A 88 -10.62 3.14 -0.12
N ILE A 89 -11.76 2.78 -0.71
CA ILE A 89 -11.81 2.02 -1.96
C ILE A 89 -11.35 2.87 -3.13
N ASN A 90 -11.75 4.12 -3.32
CA ASN A 90 -11.26 4.96 -4.44
C ASN A 90 -9.78 5.33 -4.26
N ALA A 91 -9.30 5.50 -3.02
CA ALA A 91 -7.86 5.61 -2.76
C ALA A 91 -7.15 4.29 -3.11
N GLY A 92 -7.73 3.15 -2.73
CA GLY A 92 -7.26 1.81 -3.06
C GLY A 92 -7.28 1.52 -4.56
N GLU A 93 -8.34 1.87 -5.27
CA GLU A 93 -8.56 1.73 -6.70
C GLU A 93 -7.65 2.65 -7.49
N LYS A 94 -7.49 3.91 -7.08
CA LYS A 94 -6.49 4.79 -7.70
C LYS A 94 -5.10 4.22 -7.49
N ILE A 95 -4.76 3.82 -6.27
CA ILE A 95 -3.47 3.21 -5.98
C ILE A 95 -3.28 1.94 -6.83
N ILE A 96 -4.25 1.01 -6.86
CA ILE A 96 -4.17 -0.25 -7.61
C ILE A 96 -4.13 0.01 -9.12
N THR A 97 -4.98 0.88 -9.66
CA THR A 97 -5.00 1.25 -11.08
C THR A 97 -3.69 1.90 -11.49
N PHE A 98 -3.17 2.85 -10.69
CA PHE A 98 -1.87 3.46 -10.97
C PHE A 98 -0.69 2.50 -10.72
N LEU A 99 -0.78 1.59 -9.76
CA LEU A 99 0.22 0.54 -9.52
C LEU A 99 0.30 -0.44 -10.69
N LEU A 100 -0.84 -0.83 -11.24
CA LEU A 100 -0.95 -1.72 -12.39
C LEU A 100 -0.43 -1.08 -13.69
N ILE A 101 -0.45 0.25 -13.79
CA ILE A 101 0.00 0.98 -14.98
C ILE A 101 1.48 1.42 -14.87
N GLU A 102 1.86 2.04 -13.75
CA GLU A 102 3.17 2.72 -13.62
C GLU A 102 4.03 2.20 -12.45
N GLY A 103 3.45 1.49 -11.49
CA GLY A 103 4.16 0.99 -10.31
C GLY A 103 4.41 2.04 -9.22
N LEU A 104 4.61 1.56 -7.99
CA LEU A 104 4.59 2.41 -6.79
C LEU A 104 5.74 3.42 -6.75
N ASP A 105 6.92 2.98 -7.17
CA ASP A 105 8.13 3.78 -7.14
C ASP A 105 8.06 4.94 -8.14
N VAL A 106 7.45 4.75 -9.32
CA VAL A 106 7.23 5.81 -10.32
C VAL A 106 6.28 6.87 -9.79
N LEU A 107 5.17 6.46 -9.18
CA LEU A 107 4.20 7.39 -8.58
C LEU A 107 4.81 8.16 -7.42
N ARG A 108 5.57 7.47 -6.57
CA ARG A 108 6.32 8.07 -5.46
C ARG A 108 7.28 9.13 -6.00
N TYR A 109 8.00 8.84 -7.07
CA TYR A 109 8.90 9.78 -7.73
C TYR A 109 8.16 10.98 -8.33
N LYS A 110 7.11 10.77 -9.13
CA LYS A 110 6.32 11.86 -9.72
C LYS A 110 5.75 12.80 -8.66
N LYS A 111 5.20 12.25 -7.57
CA LYS A 111 4.68 13.05 -6.45
C LYS A 111 5.78 13.84 -5.75
N PHE A 112 6.95 13.23 -5.56
CA PHE A 112 8.12 13.90 -5.00
C PHE A 112 8.62 15.03 -5.91
N ALA A 113 8.86 14.74 -7.20
CA ALA A 113 9.35 15.70 -8.19
C ALA A 113 8.40 16.90 -8.31
N ASN A 114 7.08 16.66 -8.41
CA ASN A 114 6.10 17.75 -8.43
C ASN A 114 6.16 18.63 -7.19
N ARG A 115 6.33 18.04 -5.99
CA ARG A 115 6.49 18.83 -4.76
C ARG A 115 7.81 19.61 -4.72
N VAL A 116 8.92 19.04 -5.18
CA VAL A 116 10.20 19.75 -5.27
C VAL A 116 10.08 20.98 -6.18
N LEU A 117 9.32 20.87 -7.28
CA LEU A 117 9.12 21.96 -8.22
C LEU A 117 8.15 23.05 -7.73
N THR A 118 7.22 22.70 -6.84
CA THR A 118 6.10 23.58 -6.47
C THR A 118 6.17 24.13 -5.04
N CYS A 119 6.90 23.49 -4.14
CA CYS A 119 7.01 23.89 -2.73
C CYS A 119 8.38 24.49 -2.43
N LYS A 120 8.39 25.61 -1.68
CA LYS A 120 9.62 26.21 -1.12
C LYS A 120 9.99 25.65 0.27
N GLU A 121 9.09 24.89 0.88
CA GLU A 121 9.28 24.30 2.20
C GLU A 121 9.83 22.88 2.15
N VAL A 122 10.40 22.42 3.26
CA VAL A 122 10.92 21.06 3.41
C VAL A 122 9.80 20.04 3.19
N ILE A 123 9.99 19.15 2.22
CA ILE A 123 9.01 18.11 1.90
C ILE A 123 8.98 17.07 3.01
N GLN A 124 7.83 16.94 3.68
CA GLN A 124 7.65 15.89 4.67
C GLN A 124 7.49 14.52 3.99
N ILE A 125 8.46 13.63 4.18
CA ILE A 125 8.54 12.34 3.47
C ILE A 125 7.32 11.44 3.74
N HIS A 126 6.68 11.58 4.90
CA HIS A 126 5.53 10.75 5.30
C HIS A 126 4.29 10.97 4.42
N ILE A 127 4.24 12.04 3.62
CA ILE A 127 3.14 12.32 2.69
C ILE A 127 3.29 11.60 1.34
N LEU A 128 4.45 10.98 1.09
CA LEU A 128 4.74 10.22 -0.11
C LEU A 128 4.16 8.80 0.01
N LEU A 129 3.72 8.23 -1.12
CA LEU A 129 3.33 6.81 -1.16
C LEU A 129 4.50 5.94 -0.71
N PRO A 130 4.30 4.81 -0.01
CA PRO A 130 5.39 3.91 0.37
C PRO A 130 6.23 3.47 -0.84
N THR A 131 7.44 2.97 -0.64
CA THR A 131 8.17 2.31 -1.74
C THR A 131 7.55 0.94 -2.02
N THR A 132 7.79 0.39 -3.21
CA THR A 132 7.32 -0.97 -3.58
C THR A 132 7.71 -1.99 -2.51
N GLU A 133 8.97 -1.96 -2.07
CA GLU A 133 9.48 -2.89 -1.06
C GLU A 133 8.78 -2.73 0.30
N THR A 134 8.57 -1.50 0.77
CA THR A 134 7.85 -1.26 2.03
C THR A 134 6.39 -1.74 1.94
N ALA A 135 5.74 -1.55 0.80
CA ALA A 135 4.40 -2.05 0.56
C ALA A 135 4.35 -3.59 0.57
N SER A 136 5.30 -4.27 -0.09
CA SER A 136 5.40 -5.73 -0.08
C SER A 136 5.56 -6.29 1.33
N TYR A 137 6.47 -5.72 2.13
CA TYR A 137 6.65 -6.13 3.52
C TYR A 137 5.43 -5.86 4.39
N HIS A 138 4.68 -4.79 4.12
CA HIS A 138 3.42 -4.53 4.80
C HIS A 138 2.39 -5.62 4.47
N SER A 139 2.25 -5.98 3.18
CA SER A 139 1.34 -7.04 2.75
C SER A 139 1.69 -8.39 3.39
N LEU A 140 2.97 -8.77 3.42
CA LEU A 140 3.43 -10.00 4.05
C LEU A 140 3.07 -10.05 5.55
N ARG A 141 3.35 -8.98 6.29
CA ARG A 141 3.04 -8.91 7.72
C ARG A 141 1.54 -8.95 7.99
N THR A 142 0.74 -8.26 7.17
CA THR A 142 -0.72 -8.28 7.28
C THR A 142 -1.25 -9.70 7.04
N TYR A 143 -0.71 -10.41 6.04
CA TYR A 143 -1.06 -11.81 5.80
C TYR A 143 -0.73 -12.69 7.00
N PHE A 144 0.49 -12.60 7.54
CA PHE A 144 0.89 -13.33 8.75
C PHE A 144 -0.04 -13.08 9.93
N GLN A 145 -0.40 -11.80 10.16
CA GLN A 145 -1.29 -11.42 11.24
C GLN A 145 -2.69 -12.04 11.09
N VAL A 146 -3.21 -12.08 9.86
CA VAL A 146 -4.50 -12.71 9.54
C VAL A 146 -4.43 -14.23 9.73
N GLN A 147 -3.38 -14.90 9.25
CA GLN A 147 -3.20 -16.34 9.45
C GLN A 147 -3.16 -16.71 10.93
N THR A 148 -2.46 -15.91 11.73
CA THR A 148 -2.40 -16.07 13.19
C THR A 148 -3.78 -15.96 13.83
N TRP A 149 -4.64 -15.06 13.35
CA TRP A 149 -6.00 -14.90 13.88
C TRP A 149 -6.96 -16.02 13.46
N ILE A 150 -6.76 -16.59 12.28
CA ILE A 150 -7.56 -17.72 11.79
C ILE A 150 -7.24 -18.99 12.58
N GLY A 151 -6.05 -19.07 13.19
CA GLY A 151 -5.63 -20.23 14.00
C GLY A 151 -5.27 -21.44 13.14
N GLY A 152 -4.69 -21.20 11.95
CA GLY A 152 -4.17 -22.24 11.06
C GLY A 152 -2.82 -22.79 11.51
N GLU A 153 -2.08 -23.42 10.58
CA GLU A 153 -0.72 -23.91 10.84
C GLU A 153 0.21 -22.80 11.32
N GLU A 154 1.14 -23.16 12.20
CA GLU A 154 2.18 -22.24 12.67
C GLU A 154 3.13 -21.92 11.53
N ILE A 155 3.12 -20.66 11.11
CA ILE A 155 3.95 -20.15 10.01
C ILE A 155 5.11 -19.33 10.57
N ASP A 156 6.30 -19.42 9.96
CA ASP A 156 7.48 -18.69 10.44
C ASP A 156 7.32 -17.18 10.19
N PRO A 157 7.27 -16.33 11.24
CA PRO A 157 7.17 -14.88 11.08
C PRO A 157 8.29 -14.27 10.22
N CYS A 158 9.47 -14.89 10.17
CA CYS A 158 10.63 -14.39 9.41
C CYS A 158 10.38 -14.38 7.90
N ASP A 159 9.60 -15.34 7.40
CA ASP A 159 9.19 -15.40 5.99
C ASP A 159 8.20 -14.29 5.62
N PHE A 160 7.51 -13.74 6.63
CA PHE A 160 6.45 -12.75 6.44
C PHE A 160 6.84 -11.34 6.88
N GLY A 161 8.13 -11.00 6.79
CA GLY A 161 8.59 -9.63 6.98
C GLY A 161 8.71 -9.20 8.44
N TRP A 162 8.89 -10.16 9.35
CA TRP A 162 9.31 -9.93 10.73
C TRP A 162 10.74 -10.40 10.95
N LEU A 163 11.35 -9.89 12.02
CA LEU A 163 12.64 -10.33 12.52
C LEU A 163 12.49 -10.59 14.02
N ILE A 164 13.02 -11.71 14.49
CA ILE A 164 13.06 -12.02 15.93
C ILE A 164 14.34 -11.42 16.49
N VAL A 165 14.21 -10.41 17.36
CA VAL A 165 15.33 -9.80 18.08
C VAL A 165 15.06 -9.91 19.58
N ASN A 166 15.92 -10.63 20.31
CA ASN A 166 15.76 -10.87 21.75
C ASN A 166 14.38 -11.44 22.12
N GLY A 167 13.87 -12.41 21.34
CA GLY A 167 12.56 -13.01 21.55
C GLY A 167 11.37 -12.11 21.25
N ARG A 168 11.58 -10.94 20.64
CA ARG A 168 10.51 -10.02 20.22
C ARG A 168 10.44 -9.92 18.70
N LEU A 169 9.21 -9.91 18.18
CA LEU A 169 8.94 -9.66 16.78
C LEU A 169 9.09 -8.18 16.45
N MET A 170 10.01 -7.89 15.54
CA MET A 170 10.30 -6.55 15.03
C MET A 170 9.96 -6.49 13.54
N PRO A 171 9.22 -5.48 13.07
CA PRO A 171 8.82 -5.41 11.67
C PRO A 171 9.98 -4.98 10.77
N ILE A 172 10.19 -5.72 9.68
CA ILE A 172 11.14 -5.35 8.61
C ILE A 172 10.50 -4.29 7.72
N LYS A 173 10.83 -3.01 7.92
CA LYS A 173 10.19 -1.91 7.18
C LYS A 173 10.67 -1.80 5.72
N THR A 174 11.94 -2.08 5.48
CA THR A 174 12.63 -2.02 4.18
C THR A 174 14.01 -2.68 4.35
N LYS A 175 14.54 -3.29 3.28
CA LYS A 175 15.95 -3.74 3.20
C LYS A 175 16.80 -2.75 2.40
N LYS A 176 16.19 -1.85 1.63
CA LYS A 176 16.87 -0.77 0.93
C LYS A 176 17.43 0.26 1.91
N GLN A 177 18.52 0.90 1.50
CA GLN A 177 19.06 2.04 2.24
C GLN A 177 18.08 3.22 2.25
N PRO A 178 18.09 4.07 3.30
CA PRO A 178 17.18 5.22 3.41
C PRO A 178 17.27 6.21 2.23
N ALA A 179 18.42 6.27 1.56
CA ALA A 179 18.65 7.05 0.36
C ALA A 179 19.73 6.38 -0.52
N PRO A 180 19.76 6.65 -1.83
CA PRO A 180 20.87 6.25 -2.70
C PRO A 180 22.24 6.67 -2.16
N GLN A 181 23.26 5.83 -2.34
CA GLN A 181 24.62 6.08 -1.86
C GLN A 181 25.18 7.42 -2.33
N ARG A 182 24.87 7.84 -3.58
CA ARG A 182 25.28 9.15 -4.12
C ARG A 182 24.71 10.33 -3.34
N LEU A 183 23.48 10.23 -2.84
CA LEU A 183 22.89 11.27 -1.98
C LEU A 183 23.48 11.23 -0.57
N LEU A 184 23.74 10.03 -0.04
CA LEU A 184 24.43 9.88 1.24
C LEU A 184 25.85 10.46 1.19
N SER A 185 26.54 10.36 0.05
CA SER A 185 27.88 10.96 -0.12
C SER A 185 27.90 12.49 -0.15
N ILE A 186 26.74 13.15 -0.36
CA ILE A 186 26.62 14.62 -0.29
C ILE A 186 26.48 15.09 1.16
N ILE A 187 26.10 14.20 2.09
CA ILE A 187 25.95 14.56 3.51
C ILE A 187 27.33 14.87 4.08
N ARG A 188 27.49 16.11 4.53
CA ARG A 188 28.73 16.65 5.08
C ARG A 188 28.50 17.09 6.51
N CYS A 189 29.48 16.89 7.37
CA CYS A 189 29.51 17.57 8.65
C CYS A 189 30.25 18.90 8.54
N ASN A 190 29.85 19.89 9.35
CA ASN A 190 30.57 21.15 9.49
C ASN A 190 31.40 21.18 10.78
N CYS A 191 31.95 20.01 11.15
CA CYS A 191 32.78 19.88 12.34
C CYS A 191 34.07 20.66 12.16
N LYS A 192 34.44 21.42 13.19
CA LYS A 192 35.71 22.17 13.27
C LYS A 192 36.83 21.37 13.92
N THR A 193 36.51 20.19 14.46
CA THR A 193 37.39 19.30 15.21
C THR A 193 37.09 17.84 14.82
N ASN A 194 37.85 16.89 15.37
CA ASN A 194 37.69 15.47 15.07
C ASN A 194 36.25 14.97 15.25
N CYS A 195 35.85 14.08 14.34
CA CYS A 195 34.50 13.54 14.24
C CYS A 195 34.31 12.24 15.03
N ASP A 196 34.79 12.21 16.28
CA ASP A 196 34.77 10.99 17.10
C ASP A 196 33.54 10.88 17.99
N THR A 197 32.73 11.96 18.05
CA THR A 197 31.54 12.02 18.90
C THR A 197 30.26 12.07 18.08
N ARG A 198 29.13 11.68 18.69
CA ARG A 198 27.78 11.80 18.09
C ARG A 198 27.33 13.26 17.81
N ARG A 199 28.17 14.27 18.10
CA ARG A 199 27.99 15.66 17.65
C ARG A 199 28.29 15.83 16.16
N CYS A 200 29.08 14.95 15.56
CA CYS A 200 29.29 14.92 14.11
C CYS A 200 28.02 14.40 13.41
N THR A 201 27.50 15.16 12.44
CA THR A 201 26.31 14.76 11.67
C THR A 201 26.55 13.51 10.83
N CYS A 202 27.76 13.28 10.30
CA CYS A 202 28.09 12.05 9.58
C CYS A 202 28.01 10.82 10.51
N LYS A 203 28.74 10.84 11.64
CA LYS A 203 28.70 9.73 12.62
C LYS A 203 27.35 9.53 13.26
N LYS A 204 26.60 10.62 13.51
CA LYS A 204 25.22 10.54 14.04
C LYS A 204 24.31 9.73 13.13
N HIS A 205 24.52 9.78 11.81
CA HIS A 205 23.77 9.01 10.82
C HIS A 205 24.50 7.72 10.39
N GLY A 206 25.57 7.32 11.09
CA GLY A 206 26.32 6.10 10.79
C GLY A 206 27.16 6.17 9.50
N LEU A 207 27.47 7.38 9.02
CA LEU A 207 28.28 7.60 7.82
C LEU A 207 29.73 7.92 8.18
N GLU A 208 30.64 7.58 7.27
CA GLU A 208 32.03 8.04 7.31
C GLU A 208 32.13 9.48 6.82
N CYS A 209 33.03 10.26 7.43
CA CYS A 209 33.35 11.58 6.92
C CYS A 209 34.14 11.43 5.62
N ASN A 210 33.93 12.32 4.66
CA ASN A 210 34.70 12.38 3.42
C ASN A 210 35.36 13.76 3.26
N ILE A 211 36.17 13.92 2.20
CA ILE A 211 36.90 15.16 1.89
C ILE A 211 36.02 16.41 1.75
N SER A 212 34.71 16.24 1.54
CA SER A 212 33.77 17.35 1.43
C SER A 212 33.24 17.85 2.77
N CYS A 213 33.56 17.16 3.87
CA CYS A 213 33.22 17.58 5.23
C CYS A 213 34.17 18.68 5.72
N GLY A 214 33.65 19.63 6.52
CA GLY A 214 34.30 20.88 6.96
C GLY A 214 35.80 20.83 7.21
N GLU A 215 36.24 20.83 8.47
CA GLU A 215 37.69 20.75 8.78
C GLU A 215 38.15 19.33 9.07
N CYS A 216 37.23 18.38 9.26
CA CYS A 216 37.63 16.98 9.44
C CYS A 216 38.11 16.34 8.14
N ARG A 217 37.65 16.80 6.95
CA ARG A 217 38.05 16.34 5.61
C ARG A 217 38.13 14.81 5.43
N GLY A 218 37.32 14.06 6.16
CA GLY A 218 37.31 12.60 6.14
C GLY A 218 38.37 11.90 6.98
N GLN A 219 39.18 12.65 7.72
CA GLN A 219 40.14 12.09 8.66
C GLN A 219 39.45 11.78 9.99
N SER A 220 39.16 10.49 10.19
CA SER A 220 39.01 9.96 11.54
C SER A 220 40.44 9.72 12.03
N PHE A 221 41.02 10.60 12.84
CA PHE A 221 42.33 10.34 13.45
C PHE A 221 42.18 9.27 14.53
N MET A 222 41.95 8.04 14.11
CA MET A 222 42.34 6.86 14.86
C MET A 222 43.29 6.10 13.96
N ASN A 223 44.59 6.24 14.27
CA ASN A 223 45.73 5.62 13.63
C ASN A 223 45.40 4.26 12.94
N SER A 224 45.39 4.22 11.61
CA SER A 224 45.96 3.10 10.84
C SER A 224 46.17 3.47 9.37
N MET A 225 47.46 3.61 9.02
CA MET A 225 48.13 3.37 7.74
C MET A 225 47.41 3.72 6.42
N HIS A 226 47.99 4.72 5.74
CA HIS A 226 47.77 5.12 4.35
C HIS A 226 47.65 3.94 3.37
N GLY A 227 46.64 4.01 2.53
CA GLY A 227 46.63 3.39 1.21
C GLY A 227 46.14 4.43 0.21
N ASP A 228 47.07 5.05 -0.51
CA ASP A 228 46.76 5.97 -1.60
C ASP A 228 46.02 5.22 -2.71
N ILE A 229 44.88 5.75 -3.17
CA ILE A 229 44.24 5.28 -4.40
C ILE A 229 44.00 6.48 -5.31
N ASN A 230 44.78 6.50 -6.38
CA ASN A 230 44.72 7.42 -7.50
C ASN A 230 43.30 7.45 -8.10
N LEU A 231 42.78 8.65 -8.34
CA LEU A 231 41.68 8.87 -9.28
C LEU A 231 42.22 8.70 -10.70
N GLU A 232 41.81 7.65 -11.40
CA GLU A 232 41.69 7.69 -12.86
C GLU A 232 40.22 7.60 -13.27
N ALA A 233 39.88 8.47 -14.21
CA ALA A 233 38.57 8.63 -14.80
C ALA A 233 38.18 7.39 -15.64
N GLY A 234 36.90 7.02 -15.63
CA GLY A 234 36.41 5.92 -16.45
C GLY A 234 34.89 5.79 -16.43
N GLU A 235 34.27 6.40 -17.43
CA GLU A 235 33.06 6.00 -18.18
C GLU A 235 31.72 5.70 -17.47
N LEU A 236 30.74 6.47 -17.94
CA LEU A 236 29.32 6.19 -17.89
C LEU A 236 29.00 4.89 -18.64
N MET A 237 28.44 3.90 -17.93
CA MET A 237 27.52 2.96 -18.57
C MET A 237 26.24 2.86 -17.76
N PHE A 238 25.15 3.22 -18.43
CA PHE A 238 23.81 2.74 -18.15
C PHE A 238 23.81 1.23 -18.33
N ASP A 239 23.34 0.48 -17.34
CA ASP A 239 22.84 -0.86 -17.61
C ASP A 239 21.37 -0.93 -17.21
N SER A 240 20.57 -1.16 -18.23
CA SER A 240 19.18 -1.58 -18.17
C SER A 240 19.18 -3.10 -18.21
N SER A 241 18.65 -3.74 -17.18
CA SER A 241 18.00 -5.06 -17.22
C SER A 241 17.24 -5.28 -15.91
#